data_AF-A0A2E5ZB75-F1
#
_entry.id   AF-A0A2E5ZB75-F1
#
_cell.length_a   1.000
_cell.length_b   1.000
_cell.length_c   1.000
_cell.angle_alpha   90.00
_cell.angle_beta   90.00
_cell.angle_gamma   90.00
#
_symmetry.space_group_name_H-M   'P 1'
#
loop_
_entity.id
_entity.type
_entity.pdbx_description
1 polymer ?
#
loop_
_entity_poly.entity_id
_entity_poly.type
_entity_poly.pdbx_seq_one_letter_code
_entity_poly.pdbx_strand_id
1 'polypeptide(L)'
;MVTQDFVAWICSAVVILAICAFVLFELLKRWRVGLRLTELDETLLSDDGVSVEEITDAPKGSVVTRGNVAELIEEGHKPKTSSKPK
;
A
#
# COMPACT_ATOMS: atom_id res chain seq x y z
N MET A 1 -18.76 -39.51 -27.39
CA MET A 1 -17.32 -39.66 -27.13
C MET A 1 -16.79 -38.29 -26.74
N VAL A 2 -16.25 -38.16 -25.52
CA VAL A 2 -15.59 -36.91 -25.11
C VAL A 2 -14.21 -36.90 -25.77
N THR A 3 -13.87 -35.83 -26.46
CA THR A 3 -12.58 -35.70 -27.13
C THR A 3 -11.51 -35.27 -26.13
N GLN A 4 -10.28 -35.73 -26.34
CA GLN A 4 -9.14 -35.36 -25.50
C GLN A 4 -8.94 -33.84 -25.45
N ASP A 5 -9.18 -33.16 -26.58
CA ASP A 5 -9.09 -31.71 -26.69
C ASP A 5 -10.09 -30.98 -25.78
N PHE A 6 -11.30 -31.52 -25.64
CA PHE A 6 -12.33 -30.95 -24.76
C PHE A 6 -11.90 -31.05 -23.29
N VAL A 7 -11.33 -32.18 -22.88
CA VAL A 7 -10.82 -32.38 -21.51
C VAL A 7 -9.63 -31.45 -21.23
N ALA A 8 -8.70 -31.34 -22.18
CA ALA A 8 -7.55 -30.44 -22.07
C ALA A 8 -7.97 -28.97 -21.94
N TRP A 9 -8.96 -28.55 -22.73
CA TRP A 9 -9.51 -27.19 -22.67
C TRP A 9 -10.15 -26.89 -21.31
N ILE A 10 -10.97 -27.81 -20.78
CA ILE A 10 -11.59 -27.62 -19.45
C ILE A 10 -10.52 -27.55 -18.36
N CYS A 11 -9.53 -28.45 -18.38
CA CYS A 11 -8.47 -28.46 -17.38
C CYS A 11 -7.69 -27.12 -17.39
N SER A 12 -7.36 -26.61 -18.57
CA SER A 12 -6.72 -25.29 -18.73
C SER A 12 -7.61 -24.16 -18.21
N ALA A 13 -8.90 -24.15 -18.58
CA ALA A 13 -9.84 -23.13 -18.15
C ALA A 13 -9.98 -23.08 -16.61
N VAL A 14 -10.03 -24.24 -15.94
CA VAL A 14 -10.10 -24.32 -14.47
C VAL A 14 -8.86 -23.71 -13.82
N VAL A 15 -7.66 -24.04 -14.33
CA VAL A 15 -6.40 -23.50 -13.79
C VAL A 15 -6.36 -21.98 -13.97
N ILE A 16 -6.70 -21.49 -15.16
CA ILE A 16 -6.74 -20.05 -15.44
C ILE A 16 -7.74 -19.34 -14.53
N LEU A 17 -8.94 -19.89 -14.37
CA LEU A 17 -9.97 -19.32 -13.51
C LEU A 17 -9.51 -19.28 -12.04
N ALA A 18 -8.87 -20.35 -11.55
CA ALA A 18 -8.32 -20.38 -10.20
C ALA A 18 -7.27 -19.28 -9.98
N ILE A 19 -6.37 -19.09 -10.94
CA ILE A 19 -5.35 -18.01 -10.88
C ILE A 19 -6.03 -16.65 -10.91
N CYS A 20 -6.99 -16.43 -11.82
CA CYS A 20 -7.74 -15.17 -11.90
C CYS A 20 -8.48 -14.88 -10.59
N ALA A 21 -9.15 -15.89 -10.01
CA ALA A 21 -9.85 -15.76 -8.73
C ALA A 21 -8.89 -15.40 -7.60
N PHE A 22 -7.72 -16.03 -7.55
CA PHE A 22 -6.68 -15.72 -6.57
C PHE A 22 -6.21 -14.26 -6.68
N VAL A 23 -5.88 -13.81 -7.89
CA VAL A 23 -5.43 -12.43 -8.14
C VAL A 23 -6.53 -11.41 -7.77
N LEU A 24 -7.77 -11.67 -8.14
CA LEU A 24 -8.90 -10.80 -7.79
C LEU A 24 -9.10 -10.74 -6.28
N PHE A 25 -8.97 -11.87 -5.57
CA PHE A 25 -9.10 -11.90 -4.12
C PHE A 25 -8.01 -11.07 -3.42
N GLU A 26 -6.75 -11.20 -3.86
CA GLU A 26 -5.65 -10.38 -3.36
C GLU A 26 -5.85 -8.89 -3.67
N LEU A 27 -6.35 -8.55 -4.86
CA LEU A 27 -6.66 -7.17 -5.24
C LEU A 27 -7.76 -6.57 -4.35
N LEU A 28 -8.85 -7.31 -4.13
CA LEU A 28 -9.95 -6.89 -3.25
C LEU A 28 -9.49 -6.71 -1.81
N LYS A 29 -8.62 -7.60 -1.29
CA LYS A 29 -8.00 -7.43 0.02
C LYS A 29 -7.21 -6.12 0.10
N ARG A 30 -6.34 -5.87 -0.89
CA ARG A 30 -5.52 -4.66 -0.93
C ARG A 30 -6.38 -3.40 -1.01
N TRP A 31 -7.43 -3.43 -1.83
CA TRP A 31 -8.35 -2.31 -1.97
C TRP A 31 -9.15 -2.03 -0.69
N ARG A 32 -9.63 -3.08 -0.01
CA ARG A 32 -10.32 -2.95 1.29
C ARG A 32 -9.45 -2.31 2.36
N VAL A 33 -8.18 -2.69 2.45
CA VAL A 33 -7.22 -2.05 3.36
C VAL A 33 -7.01 -0.58 2.98
N GLY A 34 -6.89 -0.28 1.68
CA GLY A 34 -6.79 1.10 1.18
C GLY A 34 -7.97 1.98 1.60
N LEU A 35 -9.20 1.47 1.52
CA LEU A 35 -10.40 2.20 1.95
C LEU A 35 -10.36 2.50 3.45
N ARG A 36 -10.01 1.52 4.28
CA ARG A 36 -9.89 1.70 5.75
C ARG A 36 -8.78 2.69 6.13
N LEU A 37 -7.68 2.71 5.38
CA LEU A 37 -6.63 3.72 5.56
C LEU A 37 -7.13 5.13 5.25
N THR A 38 -7.96 5.30 4.22
CA THR A 38 -8.56 6.63 3.91
C THR A 38 -9.56 7.09 4.97
N GLU A 39 -10.16 6.15 5.71
CA GLU A 39 -11.05 6.44 6.84
C GLU A 39 -10.30 6.64 8.17
N LEU A 40 -8.96 6.49 8.18
CA LEU A 40 -8.11 6.51 9.38
C LEU A 40 -8.62 5.53 10.45
N ASP A 41 -8.99 4.33 10.02
CA ASP A 41 -9.51 3.30 10.91
C ASP A 41 -8.40 2.72 11.82
N GLU A 42 -8.42 3.12 13.10
CA GLU A 42 -7.45 2.69 14.13
C GLU A 42 -7.42 1.18 14.35
N THR A 43 -8.49 0.46 14.01
CA THR A 43 -8.50 -1.01 14.16
C THR A 43 -7.50 -1.72 13.23
N LEU A 44 -6.98 -1.02 12.19
CA LEU A 44 -5.88 -1.49 11.35
C LEU A 44 -4.56 -1.71 12.11
N LEU A 45 -4.34 -1.00 13.23
CA LEU A 45 -3.15 -1.17 14.08
C LEU A 45 -3.03 -2.58 14.68
N SER A 46 -4.16 -3.29 14.75
CA SER A 46 -4.29 -4.63 15.33
C SER A 46 -4.72 -5.69 14.31
N ASP A 47 -4.68 -5.36 13.01
CA ASP A 47 -5.08 -6.26 11.92
C ASP A 47 -3.87 -7.09 11.44
N ASP A 48 -3.98 -8.42 11.48
CA ASP A 48 -2.93 -9.36 11.04
C ASP A 48 -2.53 -9.17 9.56
N GLY A 49 -3.40 -8.56 8.75
CA GLY A 49 -3.12 -8.29 7.33
C GLY A 49 -2.24 -7.08 7.05
N VAL A 50 -1.85 -6.31 8.08
CA VAL A 50 -1.12 -5.06 7.93
C VAL A 50 0.07 -5.01 8.90
N SER A 51 1.28 -4.81 8.36
CA SER A 51 2.47 -4.56 9.17
C SER A 51 2.58 -3.07 9.44
N VAL A 52 2.60 -2.68 10.72
CA VAL A 52 2.83 -1.30 11.16
C VAL A 52 4.22 -1.19 11.75
N GLU A 53 5.06 -0.32 11.19
CA GLU A 53 6.37 0.01 11.73
C GLU A 53 6.34 1.41 12.34
N GLU A 54 6.78 1.53 13.59
CA GLU A 54 6.94 2.81 14.26
C GLU A 54 8.33 3.38 13.96
N ILE A 55 8.40 4.46 13.17
CA ILE A 55 9.65 5.16 12.87
C ILE A 55 9.97 6.10 14.04
N THR A 56 10.74 5.62 15.02
CA THR A 56 11.06 6.36 16.25
C THR A 56 12.28 7.29 16.13
N ASP A 57 13.12 7.12 15.11
CA ASP A 57 14.35 7.90 14.94
C ASP A 57 14.34 8.60 13.59
N ALA A 58 14.07 9.91 13.62
CA ALA A 58 14.19 10.78 12.47
C ALA A 58 15.51 11.56 12.56
N PRO A 59 16.15 11.91 11.43
CA PRO A 59 17.42 12.64 11.44
C PRO A 59 17.37 13.88 12.34
N LYS A 60 18.50 14.24 12.96
CA LYS A 60 18.59 15.43 13.82
C LYS A 60 18.06 16.66 13.08
N GLY A 61 17.04 17.31 13.65
CA GLY A 61 16.36 18.46 13.04
C GLY A 61 15.01 18.13 12.38
N SER A 62 14.59 16.86 12.38
CA SER A 62 13.25 16.47 11.93
C SER A 62 12.17 16.88 12.93
N VAL A 63 11.04 17.39 12.43
CA VAL A 63 9.90 17.85 13.22
C VAL A 63 8.61 17.27 12.63
N VAL A 64 7.80 16.63 13.47
CA VAL A 64 6.49 16.12 13.07
C VAL A 64 5.53 17.30 12.95
N THR A 65 5.21 17.70 11.72
CA THR A 65 4.24 18.77 11.45
C THR A 65 2.89 18.15 11.08
N ARG A 66 1.82 18.50 11.80
CA ARG A 66 0.46 18.10 11.41
C ARG A 66 0.10 18.76 10.07
N GLY A 67 -0.01 17.97 9.01
CA GLY A 67 -0.70 18.39 7.79
C GLY A 67 0.12 18.52 6.50
N ASN A 68 1.38 18.08 6.46
CA ASN A 68 2.12 18.00 5.20
C ASN A 68 2.86 16.67 5.03
N VAL A 69 2.78 16.11 3.83
CA VAL A 69 3.54 14.92 3.42
C VAL A 69 5.03 15.23 3.54
N ALA A 70 5.82 14.30 4.07
CA ALA A 70 7.27 14.46 4.20
C ALA A 70 7.90 14.68 2.82
N GLU A 71 8.43 15.88 2.60
CA GLU A 71 9.19 16.22 1.39
C GLU A 71 10.61 15.70 1.56
N LEU A 72 11.07 14.86 0.62
CA LEU A 72 12.46 14.41 0.55
C LEU A 72 13.33 15.61 0.18
N ILE A 73 13.99 16.20 1.18
CA ILE A 73 15.00 17.23 0.94
C ILE A 73 16.30 16.51 0.54
N GLU A 74 16.61 16.49 -0.75
CA GLU A 74 17.95 16.10 -1.21
C GLU A 74 18.99 17.07 -0.61
N GLU A 75 20.14 16.55 -0.17
CA GLU A 75 21.17 17.26 0.62
C GLU A 75 21.77 18.52 -0.05
N GLY A 76 21.35 18.87 -1.27
CA GLY A 76 21.79 20.05 -2.02
C GLY A 76 20.91 21.31 -1.87
N HIS A 77 19.71 21.24 -1.30
CA HIS A 77 18.81 22.41 -1.26
C HIS A 77 18.82 23.10 0.11
N LYS A 78 19.65 24.15 0.27
CA LYS A 78 19.54 25.05 1.44
C LYS A 78 18.29 25.94 1.29
N PRO A 79 17.26 25.82 2.13
CA PRO A 79 16.16 26.78 2.15
C PRO A 79 16.69 28.14 2.61
N LYS A 80 16.44 29.18 1.81
CA LYS A 80 16.73 30.56 2.19
C LYS A 80 15.82 30.93 3.36
N THR A 81 16.42 31.12 4.53
CA THR A 81 15.76 31.66 5.71
C THR A 81 15.18 33.04 5.37
N SER A 82 13.85 33.13 5.24
CA SER A 82 13.16 34.42 5.12
C SER A 82 13.03 35.02 6.53
N SER A 83 14.03 35.79 6.93
CA SER A 83 13.93 36.67 8.09
C SER A 83 12.92 37.78 7.78
N LYS A 84 11.71 37.71 8.33
CA LYS A 84 10.83 38.88 8.47
C LYS A 84 11.10 39.52 9.83
N PRO A 85 11.60 40.77 9.91
CA PRO A 85 11.51 41.54 11.14
C PRO A 85 10.10 42.12 11.28
N LYS A 86 9.65 42.21 12.54
CA LYS A 86 8.48 42.98 12.99
C LYS A 86 8.76 44.47 12.92
#